data_AF-A0A5C8L3L9-F1
#
_entry.id   AF-A0A5C8L3L9-F1
#
_cell.length_a   1.000
_cell.length_b   1.000
_cell.length_c   1.000
_cell.angle_alpha   90.00
_cell.angle_beta   90.00
_cell.angle_gamma   90.00
#
_symmetry.space_group_name_H-M   'P 1'
#
loop_
_entity.id
_entity.type
_entity.pdbx_description
1 polymer ?
#
loop_
_entity_poly.entity_id
_entity_poly.type
_entity_poly.pdbx_seq_one_letter_code
_entity_poly.pdbx_strand_id
1 'polypeptide(L)'
;MMKKYAFFLFFGLLSLGLQAQHQLLLMEATPKIEKKADFESKKIAKLLALGPDERLLVRNALMVHEVQKQKIEKTTWSAARKKAMYDKIDATLTGELANILTPNQFKIFMRYQEDQRQKLRQQQKVENADKIRTQGQTNKF
;
A
#
# COMPACT_ATOMS: atom_id res chain seq x y z
N MET A 1 36.46 -13.09 24.78
CA MET A 1 35.95 -11.95 23.98
C MET A 1 35.31 -12.33 22.64
N MET A 2 35.04 -13.60 22.30
CA MET A 2 34.48 -13.97 20.97
C MET A 2 32.95 -13.93 20.83
N LYS A 3 32.19 -13.82 21.94
CA LYS A 3 30.70 -13.90 21.91
C LYS A 3 30.00 -12.68 21.29
N LYS A 4 30.69 -11.53 21.15
CA LYS A 4 30.08 -10.29 20.61
C LYS A 4 29.96 -10.29 19.08
N TYR A 5 30.82 -11.03 18.37
CA TYR A 5 30.84 -11.03 16.90
C TYR A 5 29.74 -11.91 16.27
N ALA A 6 29.30 -12.95 16.98
CA ALA A 6 28.20 -13.81 16.53
C ALA A 6 26.86 -13.05 16.43
N PHE A 7 26.66 -12.05 17.30
CA PHE A 7 25.45 -11.21 17.29
C PHE A 7 25.42 -10.27 16.07
N PHE A 8 26.56 -9.68 15.69
CA PHE A 8 26.68 -8.85 14.48
C PHE A 8 26.53 -9.67 13.19
N LEU A 9 27.05 -10.90 13.16
CA LEU A 9 26.87 -11.81 12.02
C LEU A 9 25.40 -12.21 11.81
N PHE A 10 24.66 -12.45 12.91
CA PHE A 10 23.23 -12.78 12.82
C PHE A 10 22.38 -11.59 12.35
N PHE A 11 22.67 -10.37 12.82
CA PHE A 11 21.97 -9.16 12.38
C PHE A 11 22.29 -8.80 10.91
N GLY A 12 23.54 -8.95 10.48
CA GLY A 12 23.94 -8.70 9.09
C GLY A 12 23.28 -9.63 8.07
N LEU A 13 23.10 -10.91 8.43
CA LEU A 13 22.40 -11.89 7.59
C LEU A 13 20.90 -11.60 7.44
N LEU A 14 20.25 -11.08 8.50
CA LEU A 14 18.82 -10.78 8.49
C LEU A 14 18.48 -9.57 7.60
N SER A 15 19.34 -8.55 7.57
CA SER A 15 19.17 -7.39 6.69
C SER A 15 19.33 -7.72 5.20
N LEU A 16 20.21 -8.66 4.86
CA LEU A 16 20.41 -9.11 3.48
C LEU A 16 19.20 -9.87 2.93
N GLY A 17 18.53 -10.67 3.78
CA GLY A 17 17.32 -11.41 3.39
C GLY A 17 16.14 -10.50 3.03
N LEU A 18 15.95 -9.41 3.76
CA LEU A 18 14.87 -8.43 3.51
C LEU A 18 15.08 -7.66 2.19
N GLN A 19 16.31 -7.23 1.92
CA GLN A 19 16.63 -6.53 0.66
C GLN A 19 16.53 -7.46 -0.55
N ALA A 20 16.97 -8.72 -0.43
CA ALA A 20 16.84 -9.71 -1.50
C ALA A 20 15.37 -10.00 -1.83
N GLN A 21 14.51 -10.16 -0.81
CA GLN A 21 13.08 -10.35 -1.03
C GLN A 21 12.43 -9.13 -1.71
N HIS A 22 12.84 -7.91 -1.32
CA HIS A 22 12.35 -6.68 -1.95
C HIS A 22 12.76 -6.60 -3.43
N GLN A 23 14.01 -6.93 -3.76
CA GLN A 23 14.49 -6.97 -5.16
C GLN A 23 13.77 -8.04 -5.99
N LEU A 24 13.56 -9.23 -5.44
CA LEU A 24 12.80 -10.29 -6.12
C LEU A 24 11.37 -9.84 -6.44
N LEU A 25 10.69 -9.19 -5.50
CA LEU A 25 9.33 -8.70 -5.71
C LEU A 25 9.25 -7.58 -6.75
N LEU A 26 10.29 -6.74 -6.87
CA LEU A 26 10.38 -5.76 -7.96
C LEU A 26 10.52 -6.44 -9.33
N MET A 27 11.31 -7.52 -9.41
CA MET A 27 11.49 -8.29 -10.66
C MET A 27 10.21 -9.04 -11.08
N GLU A 28 9.36 -9.41 -10.14
CA GLU A 28 8.08 -10.05 -10.42
C GLU A 28 6.96 -9.08 -10.85
N ALA A 29 7.25 -7.77 -10.91
CA ALA A 29 6.25 -6.78 -11.29
C ALA A 29 5.82 -6.94 -12.75
N THR A 30 4.52 -7.09 -12.97
CA THR A 30 3.97 -7.10 -14.34
C THR A 30 3.90 -5.67 -14.89
N PRO A 31 3.88 -5.47 -16.23
CA PRO A 31 3.76 -4.13 -16.84
C PRO A 31 2.53 -3.34 -16.37
N LYS A 32 1.46 -4.03 -15.98
CA LYS A 32 0.26 -3.40 -15.41
C LYS A 32 0.54 -2.81 -14.01
N ILE A 33 1.30 -3.52 -13.19
CA ILE A 33 1.71 -3.06 -11.85
C ILE A 33 2.65 -1.87 -11.97
N GLU A 34 3.63 -1.94 -12.88
CA GLU A 34 4.56 -0.85 -13.13
C GLU A 34 3.83 0.43 -13.51
N LYS A 35 2.92 0.37 -14.50
CA LYS A 35 2.12 1.53 -14.92
C LYS A 35 1.27 2.09 -13.78
N LYS A 36 0.68 1.23 -12.95
CA LYS A 36 -0.12 1.65 -11.79
C LYS A 36 0.74 2.37 -10.76
N ALA A 37 1.88 1.80 -10.40
CA ALA A 37 2.80 2.41 -9.43
C ALA A 37 3.44 3.69 -9.98
N ASP A 38 3.73 3.76 -11.28
CA ASP A 38 4.21 4.97 -11.95
C ASP A 38 3.17 6.09 -11.91
N PHE A 39 1.90 5.76 -12.13
CA PHE A 39 0.81 6.72 -12.04
C PHE A 39 0.61 7.24 -10.61
N GLU A 40 0.51 6.34 -9.64
CA GLU A 40 0.31 6.71 -8.23
C GLU A 40 1.51 7.47 -7.66
N SER A 41 2.74 7.05 -7.96
CA SER A 41 3.94 7.77 -7.53
C SER A 41 4.03 9.18 -8.12
N LYS A 42 3.61 9.41 -9.37
CA LYS A 42 3.52 10.76 -9.96
C LYS A 42 2.51 11.63 -9.23
N LYS A 43 1.35 11.06 -8.86
CA LYS A 43 0.31 11.77 -8.12
C LYS A 43 0.79 12.17 -6.72
N ILE A 44 1.42 11.23 -6.00
CA ILE A 44 2.02 11.49 -4.69
C ILE A 44 3.16 12.50 -4.81
N ALA A 45 4.02 12.37 -5.84
CA ALA A 45 5.11 13.30 -6.08
C ALA A 45 4.61 14.74 -6.28
N LYS A 46 3.53 14.93 -7.04
CA LYS A 46 2.91 16.24 -7.20
C LYS A 46 2.31 16.77 -5.90
N LEU A 47 1.65 15.91 -5.11
CA LEU A 47 1.02 16.29 -3.85
C LEU A 47 2.03 16.73 -2.79
N LEU A 48 3.17 16.03 -2.71
CA LEU A 48 4.16 16.18 -1.64
C LEU A 48 5.43 16.91 -2.08
N ALA A 49 5.48 17.37 -3.34
CA ALA A 49 6.65 17.95 -3.98
C ALA A 49 7.90 17.05 -3.84
N LEU A 50 7.75 15.75 -4.13
CA LEU A 50 8.85 14.79 -4.00
C LEU A 50 9.94 15.03 -5.03
N GLY A 51 11.19 14.91 -4.58
CA GLY A 51 12.35 14.85 -5.48
C GLY A 51 12.36 13.59 -6.35
N PRO A 52 13.25 13.53 -7.37
CA PRO A 52 13.38 12.35 -8.24
C PRO A 52 13.66 11.04 -7.47
N ASP A 53 14.55 11.09 -6.48
CA ASP A 53 14.96 9.92 -5.71
C ASP A 53 13.85 9.44 -4.76
N GLU A 54 13.22 10.36 -4.02
CA GLU A 54 12.08 10.05 -3.16
C GLU A 54 10.92 9.45 -3.98
N ARG A 55 10.64 10.01 -5.16
CA ARG A 55 9.62 9.47 -6.05
C ARG A 55 9.95 8.06 -6.52
N LEU A 56 11.21 7.78 -6.85
CA LEU A 56 11.65 6.43 -7.25
C LEU A 56 11.46 5.43 -6.11
N LEU A 57 11.82 5.82 -4.88
CA LEU A 57 11.62 5.00 -3.69
C LEU A 57 10.13 4.73 -3.43
N VAL A 58 9.28 5.75 -3.51
CA VAL A 58 7.82 5.61 -3.37
C VAL A 58 7.25 4.69 -4.45
N ARG A 59 7.67 4.84 -5.71
CA ARG A 59 7.25 3.97 -6.82
C ARG A 59 7.61 2.50 -6.52
N ASN A 60 8.83 2.24 -6.09
CA ASN A 60 9.30 0.89 -5.82
C ASN A 60 8.52 0.26 -4.65
N ALA A 61 8.29 1.00 -3.57
CA ALA A 61 7.46 0.56 -2.45
C ALA A 61 6.04 0.19 -2.91
N LEU A 62 5.41 1.04 -3.72
CA LEU A 62 4.08 0.78 -4.29
C LEU A 62 4.06 -0.48 -5.18
N MET A 63 5.09 -0.69 -6.01
CA MET A 63 5.21 -1.88 -6.85
C MET A 63 5.28 -3.16 -6.01
N VAL A 64 6.18 -3.20 -5.02
CA VAL A 64 6.38 -4.38 -4.16
C VAL A 64 5.10 -4.77 -3.46
N HIS A 65 4.40 -3.79 -2.88
CA HIS A 65 3.17 -4.04 -2.15
C HIS A 65 2.02 -4.47 -3.08
N GLU A 66 1.94 -3.92 -4.29
CA GLU A 66 0.96 -4.36 -5.28
C GLU A 66 1.21 -5.80 -5.76
N VAL A 67 2.47 -6.20 -5.96
CA VAL A 67 2.84 -7.59 -6.26
C VAL A 67 2.38 -8.51 -5.13
N GLN A 68 2.63 -8.13 -3.88
CA GLN A 68 2.16 -8.89 -2.71
C GLN A 68 0.64 -9.01 -2.70
N LYS A 69 -0.10 -7.93 -2.94
CA LYS A 69 -1.57 -7.97 -3.04
C LYS A 69 -2.04 -8.93 -4.12
N GLN A 70 -1.43 -8.91 -5.31
CA GLN A 70 -1.78 -9.85 -6.38
C GLN A 70 -1.50 -11.31 -6.01
N LYS A 71 -0.43 -11.58 -5.26
CA LYS A 71 -0.17 -12.93 -4.74
C LYS A 71 -1.29 -13.40 -3.81
N ILE A 72 -1.75 -12.54 -2.91
CA ILE A 72 -2.86 -12.82 -1.98
C ILE A 72 -4.18 -13.01 -2.75
N GLU A 73 -4.44 -12.19 -3.77
CA GLU A 73 -5.67 -12.28 -4.57
C GLU A 73 -5.80 -13.66 -5.24
N LYS A 74 -4.68 -14.20 -5.75
CA LYS A 74 -4.61 -15.53 -6.38
C LYS A 74 -4.76 -16.71 -5.41
N THR A 75 -4.76 -16.48 -4.09
CA THR A 75 -4.95 -17.55 -3.11
C THR A 75 -6.41 -17.99 -3.02
N THR A 76 -6.62 -19.22 -2.56
CA THR A 76 -7.95 -19.78 -2.24
C THR A 76 -8.42 -19.43 -0.82
N TRP A 77 -7.78 -18.45 -0.17
CA TRP A 77 -8.12 -18.06 1.20
C TRP A 77 -9.50 -17.42 1.30
N SER A 78 -10.12 -17.54 2.49
CA SER A 78 -11.38 -16.87 2.78
C SER A 78 -11.25 -15.35 2.66
N ALA A 79 -12.35 -14.68 2.35
CA ALA A 79 -12.39 -13.22 2.21
C ALA A 79 -11.88 -12.50 3.48
N ALA A 80 -12.23 -13.01 4.67
CA ALA A 80 -11.75 -12.48 5.95
C ALA A 80 -10.23 -12.58 6.08
N ARG A 81 -9.63 -13.71 5.67
CA ARG A 81 -8.18 -13.91 5.70
C ARG A 81 -7.45 -13.05 4.67
N LYS A 82 -7.99 -12.92 3.45
CA LYS A 82 -7.45 -12.00 2.43
C LYS A 82 -7.46 -10.56 2.95
N LYS A 83 -8.58 -10.12 3.56
CA LYS A 83 -8.70 -8.79 4.16
C LYS A 83 -7.63 -8.54 5.23
N ALA A 84 -7.46 -9.46 6.19
CA ALA A 84 -6.44 -9.30 7.23
C ALA A 84 -5.01 -9.18 6.65
N MET A 85 -4.73 -9.90 5.56
CA MET A 85 -3.45 -9.82 4.88
C MET A 85 -3.27 -8.53 4.09
N TYR A 86 -4.33 -8.01 3.46
CA TYR A 86 -4.31 -6.68 2.86
C TYR A 86 -4.06 -5.58 3.89
N ASP A 87 -4.74 -5.65 5.05
CA ASP A 87 -4.53 -4.70 6.14
C ASP A 87 -3.06 -4.73 6.62
N LYS A 88 -2.44 -5.92 6.67
CA LYS A 88 -1.01 -6.07 7.02
C LYS A 88 -0.09 -5.46 5.96
N ILE A 89 -0.35 -5.71 4.67
CA ILE A 89 0.41 -5.13 3.56
C ILE A 89 0.32 -3.60 3.58
N ASP A 90 -0.87 -3.06 3.83
CA ASP A 90 -1.08 -1.61 3.89
C ASP A 90 -0.38 -0.97 5.09
N ALA A 91 -0.32 -1.66 6.23
CA ALA A 91 0.46 -1.22 7.38
C ALA A 91 1.96 -1.18 7.08
N THR A 92 2.50 -2.21 6.42
CA THR A 92 3.91 -2.25 6.01
C THR A 92 4.24 -1.12 5.03
N LEU A 93 3.40 -0.91 4.00
CA LEU A 93 3.57 0.19 3.04
C LEU A 93 3.58 1.54 3.75
N THR A 94 2.66 1.74 4.71
CA THR A 94 2.60 2.99 5.48
C THR A 94 3.89 3.22 6.27
N GLY A 95 4.46 2.17 6.87
CA GLY A 95 5.75 2.23 7.57
C GLY A 95 6.92 2.54 6.63
N GLU A 96 6.96 1.92 5.44
CA GLU A 96 7.99 2.22 4.44
C GLU A 96 7.90 3.66 3.93
N LEU A 97 6.68 4.16 3.66
CA LEU A 97 6.49 5.55 3.26
C LEU A 97 6.88 6.54 4.37
N ALA A 98 6.69 6.19 5.65
CA ALA A 98 7.18 7.00 6.77
C ALA A 98 8.71 7.08 6.83
N ASN A 99 9.42 6.06 6.33
CA ASN A 99 10.88 6.04 6.26
C ASN A 99 11.42 6.78 5.03
N ILE A 100 10.65 6.83 3.93
CA ILE A 100 11.03 7.51 2.68
C ILE A 100 10.74 9.01 2.76
N LEU A 101 9.59 9.39 3.32
CA LEU A 101 9.10 10.76 3.34
C LEU A 101 9.61 11.52 4.56
N THR A 102 9.79 12.84 4.43
CA THR A 102 9.97 13.69 5.60
C THR A 102 8.73 13.65 6.51
N PRO A 103 8.86 13.94 7.82
CA PRO A 103 7.72 13.94 8.73
C PRO A 103 6.55 14.84 8.28
N ASN A 104 6.87 15.99 7.68
CA ASN A 104 5.86 16.91 7.15
C ASN A 104 5.15 16.34 5.91
N GLN A 105 5.89 15.78 4.96
CA GLN A 105 5.30 15.13 3.78
C GLN A 105 4.45 13.92 4.18
N PHE A 106 4.91 13.10 5.13
CA PHE A 106 4.17 11.96 5.63
C PHE A 106 2.84 12.38 6.30
N LYS A 107 2.85 13.45 7.10
CA LYS A 107 1.63 14.01 7.69
C LYS A 107 0.62 14.46 6.62
N ILE A 108 1.08 15.13 5.57
CA ILE A 108 0.23 15.55 4.44
C ILE A 108 -0.34 14.33 3.73
N PHE A 109 0.50 13.31 3.48
CA PHE A 109 0.08 12.06 2.87
C PHE A 109 -1.02 11.35 3.68
N MET A 110 -0.85 11.25 4.99
CA MET A 110 -1.83 10.61 5.88
C MET A 110 -3.17 11.37 5.90
N ARG A 111 -3.14 12.70 5.89
CA ARG A 111 -4.36 13.52 5.77
C ARG A 111 -5.06 13.29 4.44
N TYR A 112 -4.30 13.29 3.34
CA TYR A 112 -4.85 12.99 2.02
C TYR A 112 -5.50 11.61 1.96
N GLN A 113 -4.88 10.58 2.53
CA GLN A 113 -5.44 9.22 2.64
C GLN A 113 -6.76 9.21 3.43
N GLU A 114 -6.83 9.93 4.54
CA GLU A 114 -8.05 10.04 5.34
C GLU A 114 -9.17 10.74 4.56
N ASP A 115 -8.87 11.82 3.85
CA ASP A 115 -9.85 12.53 3.02
C ASP A 115 -10.41 11.62 1.91
N GLN A 116 -9.57 10.77 1.29
CA GLN A 116 -10.03 9.78 0.31
C GLN A 116 -10.96 8.73 0.95
N ARG A 117 -10.62 8.22 2.14
CA ARG A 117 -11.47 7.27 2.88
C ARG A 117 -12.83 7.88 3.23
N GLN A 118 -12.84 9.15 3.64
CA GLN A 118 -14.08 9.85 3.97
C GLN A 118 -14.96 10.03 2.74
N LYS A 119 -14.39 10.41 1.59
CA LYS A 119 -15.11 10.52 0.32
C LYS A 119 -15.75 9.19 -0.10
N LEU A 120 -15.00 8.08 0.01
CA LEU A 120 -15.52 6.75 -0.29
C LEU A 120 -16.68 6.35 0.64
N ARG A 121 -16.57 6.62 1.95
CA ARG A 121 -17.66 6.36 2.91
C ARG A 121 -18.91 7.19 2.60
N GLN A 122 -18.74 8.45 2.19
CA GLN A 122 -19.88 9.30 1.81
C GLN A 122 -20.56 8.80 0.54
N GLN A 123 -19.79 8.42 -0.49
CA GLN A 123 -20.34 7.84 -1.72
C GLN A 123 -21.15 6.56 -1.46
N GLN A 124 -20.65 5.65 -0.62
CA GLN A 124 -21.38 4.45 -0.23
C GLN A 124 -22.69 4.77 0.51
N LYS A 125 -22.72 5.80 1.35
CA LYS A 125 -23.94 6.25 2.03
C LYS A 125 -24.99 6.77 1.03
N VAL A 126 -24.56 7.55 0.04
CA VAL A 126 -25.45 8.06 -1.02
C VAL A 126 -25.99 6.92 -1.87
N GLU A 127 -25.13 6.01 -2.33
CA GLU A 127 -25.54 4.85 -3.14
C GLU A 127 -26.55 3.96 -2.38
N ASN A 128 -26.31 3.72 -1.08
CA ASN A 128 -27.24 2.95 -0.26
C ASN A 128 -28.57 3.69 -0.04
N ALA A 129 -28.55 5.02 0.12
CA ALA A 129 -29.77 5.82 0.23
C ALA A 129 -30.60 5.80 -1.07
N ASP A 130 -29.95 5.82 -2.23
CA ASP A 130 -30.62 5.74 -3.53
C ASP A 130 -31.23 4.36 -3.79
N LYS A 131 -30.55 3.28 -3.37
CA LYS A 131 -31.10 1.90 -3.41
C LYS A 131 -32.35 1.74 -2.53
N ILE A 132 -32.36 2.34 -1.34
CA ILE A 132 -33.52 2.30 -0.44
C ILE A 132 -34.71 3.07 -1.05
N ARG A 133 -34.46 4.23 -1.67
CA ARG A 133 -35.53 5.01 -2.35
C ARG A 133 -36.14 4.28 -3.53
N THR A 134 -35.33 3.62 -4.35
CA THR A 134 -35.81 2.86 -5.51
C THR A 134 -36.58 1.60 -5.10
N GLN A 135 -36.15 0.87 -4.07
CA GLN A 135 -36.91 -0.27 -3.53
C GLN A 135 -38.24 0.12 -2.86
N GLY A 136 -38.30 1.30 -2.23
CA GLY A 136 -39.52 1.85 -1.63
C GLY A 136 -40.55 2.35 -2.65
N GLN A 137 -40.15 2.64 -3.89
CA GLN A 137 -41.06 3.02 -4.98
C GLN A 137 -41.60 1.81 -5.74
N THR A 138 -40.83 0.71 -5.85
CA THR A 138 -41.28 -0.52 -6.52
C THR A 138 -42.29 -1.32 -5.70
N ASN A 139 -42.34 -1.17 -4.38
CA ASN A 139 -43.31 -1.83 -3.49
C ASN A 139 -44.63 -1.05 -3.30
N LYS A 140 -44.86 0.02 -4.08
CA LYS A 140 -46.09 0.84 -4.03
C LYS A 140 -47.04 0.59 -5.20
N PHE A 141 -46.82 -0.47 -5.97
CA PHE A 141 -47.72 -0.93 -7.03
C PHE A 141 -48.16 -2.36 -6.76
#